data_AF-A0A950CFQ3-F1
#
_entry.id   AF-A0A950CFQ3-F1
#
_cell.length_a   1.000
_cell.length_b   1.000
_cell.length_c   1.000
_cell.angle_alpha   90.00
_cell.angle_beta   90.00
_cell.angle_gamma   90.00
#
_symmetry.space_group_name_H-M   'P 1'
#
loop_
_entity.id
_entity.type
_entity.pdbx_description
1 polymer ?
#
loop_
_entity_poly.entity_id
_entity_poly.type
_entity_poly.pdbx_seq_one_letter_code
_entity_poly.pdbx_strand_id
1 'polypeptide(L)' 'MNALLELPKETVIDGEIVALGQEGKPAFHLLLGYAGEAAEVVLYAFDLLMFRGKHVRLWPLEERRSPLV' A
#
# COMPACT_ATOMS: atom_id res chain seq x y z
N MET A 1 -8.66 -3.11 -3.67
CA MET A 1 -8.89 -1.64 -3.77
C MET A 1 -9.95 -1.13 -2.79
N ASN A 2 -10.92 -1.94 -2.34
CA ASN A 2 -11.99 -1.49 -1.42
C ASN A 2 -11.49 -1.01 -0.05
N ALA A 3 -10.42 -1.61 0.51
CA ALA A 3 -9.87 -1.20 1.80
C ALA A 3 -9.42 0.28 1.87
N LEU A 4 -9.02 0.87 0.74
CA LEU A 4 -8.65 2.29 0.68
C LEU A 4 -9.87 3.20 0.87
N LEU A 5 -11.07 2.74 0.55
CA LEU A 5 -12.31 3.51 0.73
C LEU A 5 -12.70 3.63 2.21
N GLU A 6 -12.17 2.76 3.07
CA GLU A 6 -12.40 2.77 4.51
C GLU A 6 -11.45 3.72 5.25
N LEU A 7 -10.37 4.15 4.59
CA LEU A 7 -9.45 5.13 5.17
C LEU A 7 -10.13 6.49 5.33
N PRO A 8 -9.92 7.19 6.46
CA PRO A 8 -10.44 8.53 6.62
C PRO A 8 -9.97 9.46 5.52
N LYS A 9 -10.79 10.46 5.16
CA LYS A 9 -10.37 11.54 4.26
C LYS A 9 -9.09 12.20 4.76
N GLU A 10 -8.30 12.73 3.83
CA GLU A 10 -7.02 13.39 4.12
C GLU A 10 -6.02 12.46 4.82
N THR A 11 -6.05 11.19 4.41
CA THR A 11 -5.05 10.17 4.78
C THR A 11 -4.03 10.04 3.67
N VAL A 12 -2.75 10.00 4.04
CA VAL A 12 -1.64 9.70 3.12
C VAL A 12 -0.92 8.47 3.66
N ILE A 13 -0.93 7.39 2.88
CA ILE A 13 -0.23 6.14 3.17
C ILE A 13 1.04 6.02 2.35
N ASP A 14 2.00 5.28 2.87
CA ASP A 14 3.15 4.77 2.13
C ASP A 14 2.96 3.27 1.87
N GLY A 15 3.42 2.80 0.72
CA GLY A 15 3.21 1.43 0.29
C GLY A 15 3.91 1.07 -1.02
N GLU A 16 3.98 -0.23 -1.29
CA GLU A 16 4.62 -0.80 -2.47
C GLU A 16 3.57 -1.38 -3.43
N ILE A 17 3.63 -1.00 -4.71
CA ILE A 17 2.87 -1.68 -5.76
C ILE A 17 3.62 -2.96 -6.13
N VAL A 18 2.95 -4.10 -6.03
CA VAL A 18 3.53 -5.41 -6.27
C VAL A 18 2.72 -6.16 -7.31
N ALA A 19 3.37 -6.59 -8.38
CA ALA A 19 2.82 -7.59 -9.28
C ALA A 19 3.07 -8.99 -8.71
N LEU A 20 2.01 -9.79 -8.64
CA LEU A 20 2.07 -11.19 -8.27
C LEU A 20 2.05 -12.06 -9.52
N GLY A 21 3.01 -12.99 -9.61
CA GLY A 21 3.00 -14.04 -10.62
C GLY A 21 1.95 -15.11 -10.34
N GLN A 22 1.88 -16.14 -11.19
CA GLN A 22 0.88 -17.21 -11.08
C GLN A 22 0.93 -18.01 -9.75
N GLU A 23 2.08 -18.06 -9.09
CA GLU A 23 2.24 -18.69 -7.77
C GLU A 23 1.92 -17.74 -6.59
N GLY A 24 1.40 -16.53 -6.87
CA GLY A 24 1.14 -15.51 -5.84
C GLY A 24 2.40 -14.88 -5.25
N LYS A 25 3.56 -15.09 -5.88
CA LYS A 25 4.85 -14.51 -5.43
C LYS A 25 5.11 -13.16 -6.08
N PRO A 26 5.72 -12.19 -5.36
CA PRO A 26 6.17 -10.94 -5.94
C PRO A 26 7.11 -11.16 -7.12
N ALA A 27 6.83 -10.51 -8.25
CA ALA A 27 7.60 -10.61 -9.46
C ALA A 27 7.75 -9.21 -10.09
N PHE A 28 8.76 -8.46 -9.62
CA PHE A 28 8.98 -7.06 -10.00
C PHE A 28 9.07 -6.84 -11.52
N HIS A 29 9.68 -7.78 -12.26
CA HIS A 29 9.80 -7.68 -13.71
C HIS A 29 8.44 -7.60 -14.43
N LEU A 30 7.37 -8.12 -13.84
CA LEU A 30 6.01 -8.03 -14.38
C LEU A 30 5.46 -6.59 -14.34
N LEU A 31 6.00 -5.72 -13.49
CA LEU A 31 5.68 -4.28 -13.48
C LEU A 31 6.39 -3.52 -14.61
N LEU A 32 7.48 -4.07 -15.15
CA LEU A 32 8.25 -3.48 -16.25
C LEU A 32 7.65 -3.82 -17.62
N GLY A 33 6.85 -4.89 -17.70
CA GLY A 33 6.14 -5.33 -18.89
C GLY A 33 4.74 -4.70 -19.01
N TYR A 34 4.21 -4.64 -20.23
CA TYR A 34 2.80 -4.32 -20.47
C TYR A 34 1.91 -5.21 -19.61
N ALA A 35 0.86 -4.64 -19.00
CA ALA A 35 0.03 -5.16 -17.92
C ALA A 35 -0.65 -6.55 -18.09
N GLY A 36 -0.29 -7.34 -19.11
CA GLY A 36 -0.89 -8.64 -19.42
C GLY A 36 -0.22 -9.86 -18.79
N GLU A 37 0.97 -9.74 -18.19
CA GLU A 37 1.68 -10.89 -17.59
C GLU A 37 1.52 -11.02 -16.07
N ALA A 38 1.16 -9.93 -15.38
CA ALA A 38 0.83 -9.98 -13.96
C ALA A 38 -0.53 -10.65 -13.75
N ALA A 39 -0.60 -11.68 -12.91
CA ALA A 39 -1.87 -12.31 -12.55
C ALA A 39 -2.70 -11.37 -11.67
N GLU A 40 -2.03 -10.59 -10.82
CA GLU A 40 -2.63 -9.61 -9.93
C GLU A 40 -1.64 -8.46 -9.65
N VAL A 41 -2.15 -7.24 -9.46
CA VAL A 41 -1.38 -6.11 -8.97
C VAL A 41 -2.01 -5.62 -7.67
N VAL A 42 -1.22 -5.57 -6.60
CA VAL A 42 -1.65 -5.25 -5.24
C VAL A 42 -0.83 -4.08 -4.70
N LEU A 43 -1.45 -3.23 -3.89
CA LEU A 43 -0.75 -2.23 -3.08
C LEU A 43 -0.59 -2.78 -1.65
N TYR A 44 0.66 -2.98 -1.21
CA TYR A 44 0.98 -3.30 0.18
C TYR A 44 1.28 -2.02 0.94
N ALA A 45 0.31 -1.51 1.70
CA ALA A 45 0.50 -0.34 2.57
C ALA A 45 1.22 -0.72 3.87
N PHE A 46 2.25 0.04 4.26
CA PHE A 46 3.06 -0.29 5.44
C PHE A 46 3.42 0.90 6.35
N ASP A 47 3.07 2.13 5.96
CA ASP A 47 3.23 3.32 6.81
C ASP A 47 2.12 4.36 6.55
N LEU A 48 1.92 5.24 7.52
CA LEU A 48 0.96 6.33 7.50
C LEU A 48 1.71 7.64 7.70
N LEU A 49 1.64 8.54 6.73
CA LEU A 49 2.36 9.82 6.74
C LEU A 49 1.45 10.97 7.20
N MET A 50 0.16 10.86 6.89
CA MET A 50 -0.90 11.77 7.32
C MET A 50 -2.16 10.99 7.68
N PHE A 51 -2.81 11.36 8.78
CA PHE A 51 -4.07 10.75 9.21
C PHE A 51 -5.09 11.84 9.55
N ARG A 52 -6.22 11.87 8.84
CA ARG A 52 -7.27 12.88 9.04
C ARG A 52 -6.71 14.32 9.01
N GLY A 53 -5.87 14.62 8.01
CA GLY A 53 -5.23 15.91 7.85
C GLY A 53 -4.05 16.19 8.79
N LYS A 54 -3.76 15.30 9.76
CA LYS A 54 -2.65 15.46 10.70
C LYS A 54 -1.38 14.80 10.18
N HIS A 55 -0.27 15.54 10.12
CA HIS A 55 1.05 14.94 9.88
C HIS A 55 1.47 14.07 11.07
N VAL A 56 1.75 12.79 10.82
CA VAL A 56 2.10 11.80 11.86
C VAL A 56 3.52 11.25 11.72
N ARG A 57 4.32 11.71 10.75
CA ARG A 57 5.69 11.22 10.49
C ARG A 57 6.64 11.25 11.69
N LEU A 58 6.37 12.10 12.68
CA LEU A 58 7.18 12.22 13.90
C LEU A 58 6.71 11.28 15.03
N TRP A 59 5.61 10.55 14.83
CA TRP A 59 5.13 9.58 15.81
C TRP A 59 5.95 8.29 15.74
N PRO A 60 5.96 7.48 16.81
CA PRO A 60 6.50 6.13 16.77
C PRO A 60 5.90 5.30 15.63
N LEU A 61 6.71 4.42 15.02
CA LEU A 61 6.30 3.61 13.87
C LEU A 61 5.08 2.74 14.20
N GLU A 62 5.03 2.21 15.41
CA GLU A 62 3.94 1.36 15.92
C GLU A 62 2.61 2.14 15.95
N GLU A 63 2.65 3.41 16.35
CA GLU A 63 1.47 4.28 16.35
C GLU A 63 1.00 4.64 14.94
N ARG A 64 1.94 4.82 14.00
CA ARG A 64 1.61 5.09 12.59
C ARG A 64 1.02 3.87 11.90
N ARG A 65 1.45 2.66 12.26
CA ARG A 65 0.97 1.40 11.66
C ARG A 65 -0.36 0.90 12.21
N SER A 66 -0.67 1.21 13.46
CA SER A 66 -1.90 0.75 14.13
C SER A 66 -3.20 0.94 13.31
N PRO A 67 -3.40 2.06 12.57
CA PRO A 67 -4.58 2.24 11.73
C PRO A 67 -4.61 1.42 10.42
N LEU A 68 -3.51 0.74 10.07
CA LEU A 68 -3.36 -0.04 8.83
C LEU A 68 -3.51 -1.55 9.06
N VAL A 69 -3.82 -1.98 10.30
CA VAL A 69 -3.94 -3.40 10.70
C VAL A 69 -5.38 -3.88 10.64
#